data_AF-A0A2P2IG29-F1
#
_entry.id   AF-A0A2P2IG29-F1
#
_cell.length_a   1.000
_cell.length_b   1.000
_cell.length_c   1.000
_cell.angle_alpha   90.00
_cell.angle_beta   90.00
_cell.angle_gamma   90.00
#
_symmetry.space_group_name_H-M   'P 1'
#
loop_
_entity.id
_entity.type
_entity.pdbx_description
1 polymer ?
#
loop_
_entity_poly.entity_id
_entity_poly.type
_entity_poly.pdbx_seq_one_letter_code
_entity_poly.pdbx_strand_id
1 'polypeptide(L)'
;PISLLANGEVIFIGEGRLTTRPLVVFHEIFDKQGIKYNFGPEELPLTIDGRLRSGTFEVRGDISSQFITGLLYTLPKLEGQSEIVITTNLESKGYIDLTLDILKRFGIKIINENYKKIIVPGNQCYEAYDYRVEGDFSQIAFWLVAG
;
A
#
# COMPACT_ATOMS: atom_id res chain seq x y z
N PRO A 1 6.37 -1.08 0.40
CA PRO A 1 5.96 -2.48 0.67
C PRO A 1 6.44 -3.50 -0.35
N ILE A 2 6.21 -3.27 -1.66
CA ILE A 2 6.52 -4.24 -2.72
C ILE A 2 8.00 -4.68 -2.73
N SER A 3 8.93 -3.77 -2.45
CA SER A 3 10.36 -4.06 -2.34
C SER A 3 10.69 -5.18 -1.35
N LEU A 4 9.90 -5.32 -0.28
CA LEU A 4 10.08 -6.33 0.77
C LEU A 4 9.64 -7.74 0.34
N LEU A 5 9.21 -7.93 -0.91
CA LEU A 5 9.04 -9.26 -1.50
C LEU A 5 10.37 -9.86 -1.95
N ALA A 6 11.31 -9.00 -2.36
CA ALA A 6 12.63 -9.38 -2.81
C ALA A 6 13.58 -9.64 -1.62
N ASN A 7 14.63 -10.41 -1.87
CA ASN A 7 15.74 -10.55 -0.94
C ASN A 7 16.73 -9.40 -1.16
N GLY A 8 17.32 -8.90 -0.08
CA GLY A 8 18.41 -7.94 -0.11
C GLY A 8 18.03 -6.56 0.38
N GLU A 9 19.07 -5.72 0.49
CA GLU A 9 18.95 -4.33 0.92
C GLU A 9 18.40 -3.47 -0.23
N VAL A 10 17.42 -2.62 0.10
CA VAL A 10 16.86 -1.63 -0.82
C VAL A 10 16.95 -0.25 -0.18
N ILE A 11 17.43 0.72 -0.96
CA ILE A 11 17.57 2.11 -0.52
C ILE A 11 16.60 2.98 -1.31
N PHE A 12 15.71 3.68 -0.61
CA PHE A 12 14.84 4.71 -1.17
C PHE A 12 15.47 6.07 -0.96
N ILE A 13 15.74 6.78 -2.04
CA ILE A 13 16.24 8.15 -2.04
C ILE A 13 15.11 9.05 -2.56
N GLY A 14 14.89 10.19 -1.91
CA GLY A 14 13.89 11.17 -2.33
C GLY A 14 14.40 12.58 -2.10
N GLU A 15 13.71 13.54 -2.72
CA GLU A 15 14.10 14.94 -2.74
C GLU A 15 12.92 15.86 -2.42
N GLY A 16 13.24 17.08 -2.00
CA GLY A 16 12.23 18.11 -1.70
C GLY A 16 11.27 17.66 -0.60
N ARG A 17 9.97 17.95 -0.77
CA ARG A 17 8.95 17.64 0.25
C ARG A 17 8.77 16.14 0.53
N LEU A 18 9.32 15.25 -0.32
CA LEU A 18 9.21 13.80 -0.11
C LEU A 18 10.03 13.32 1.08
N THR A 19 11.13 13.98 1.42
CA THR A 19 11.93 13.65 2.62
C THR A 19 11.05 13.83 3.86
N THR A 20 10.42 14.98 4.01
CA THR A 20 9.60 15.30 5.19
C THR A 20 8.26 14.54 5.29
N ARG A 21 7.95 13.63 4.38
CA ARG A 21 6.66 12.93 4.38
C ARG A 21 6.69 11.82 5.43
N PRO A 22 5.75 11.80 6.40
CA PRO A 22 5.82 10.87 7.52
C PRO A 22 5.68 9.41 7.07
N LEU A 23 6.63 8.56 7.47
CA LEU A 23 6.61 7.11 7.20
C LEU A 23 6.36 6.25 8.45
N VAL A 24 5.87 6.86 9.53
CA VAL A 24 5.60 6.21 10.84
C VAL A 24 4.88 4.87 10.71
N VAL A 25 3.88 4.78 9.83
CA VAL A 25 3.12 3.54 9.57
C VAL A 25 4.02 2.39 9.13
N PHE A 26 5.02 2.68 8.30
CA PHE A 26 5.96 1.67 7.86
C PHE A 26 6.96 1.31 8.94
N HIS A 27 7.41 2.26 9.76
CA HIS A 27 8.27 1.98 10.92
C HIS A 27 7.60 0.98 11.88
N GLU A 28 6.34 1.22 12.23
CA GLU A 28 5.55 0.30 13.07
C GLU A 28 5.43 -1.11 12.46
N ILE A 29 5.23 -1.19 11.14
CA ILE A 29 5.19 -2.47 10.42
C ILE A 29 6.56 -3.15 10.47
N PHE A 30 7.64 -2.41 10.24
CA PHE A 30 9.00 -2.95 10.22
C PHE A 30 9.39 -3.47 11.60
N ASP A 31 9.12 -2.72 12.65
CA ASP A 31 9.37 -3.11 14.04
C ASP A 31 8.61 -4.40 14.38
N LYS A 32 7.30 -4.46 14.08
CA LYS A 32 6.46 -5.64 14.34
C LYS A 32 6.92 -6.88 13.55
N GLN A 33 7.47 -6.68 12.36
CA GLN A 33 7.91 -7.76 11.46
C GLN A 33 9.40 -8.10 11.63
N GLY A 34 10.13 -7.37 12.50
CA GLY A 34 11.57 -7.54 12.68
C GLY A 34 12.39 -7.22 11.43
N ILE A 35 11.89 -6.32 10.57
CA ILE A 35 12.58 -5.87 9.36
C ILE A 35 13.61 -4.82 9.78
N LYS A 36 14.85 -4.96 9.33
CA LYS A 36 15.89 -3.96 9.61
C LYS A 36 15.66 -2.76 8.71
N TYR A 37 15.72 -1.58 9.28
CA TYR A 37 15.65 -0.35 8.52
C TYR A 37 16.48 0.75 9.19
N ASN A 38 16.93 1.69 8.37
CA ASN A 38 17.60 2.91 8.81
C ASN A 38 17.10 4.06 7.94
N PHE A 39 16.98 5.25 8.50
CA PHE A 39 16.47 6.41 7.78
C PHE A 39 17.32 7.65 8.05
N GLY A 40 17.32 8.56 7.08
CA GLY A 40 18.00 9.85 7.21
C GLY A 40 17.31 10.82 8.18
N PRO A 41 17.87 12.02 8.39
CA PRO A 41 17.35 13.00 9.35
C PRO A 41 15.89 13.42 9.11
N GLU A 42 15.43 13.35 7.87
CA GLU A 42 14.07 13.64 7.44
C GLU A 42 13.49 12.42 6.71
N GLU A 43 13.42 11.25 7.35
CA GLU A 43 12.84 9.98 6.85
C GLU A 43 13.52 9.34 5.62
N LEU A 44 14.19 10.11 4.77
CA LEU A 44 14.93 9.67 3.59
C LEU A 44 16.41 10.14 3.66
N PRO A 45 17.37 9.37 3.13
CA PRO A 45 17.18 8.07 2.47
C PRO A 45 16.74 6.99 3.46
N LEU A 46 15.81 6.12 3.04
CA LEU A 46 15.33 4.98 3.81
C LEU A 46 15.96 3.70 3.26
N THR A 47 16.82 3.08 4.06
CA THR A 47 17.38 1.76 3.79
C THR A 47 16.54 0.72 4.50
N ILE A 48 16.15 -0.35 3.80
CA ILE A 48 15.44 -1.50 4.35
C ILE A 48 16.17 -2.78 3.96
N ASP A 49 16.30 -3.70 4.92
CA ASP A 49 16.87 -5.03 4.72
C ASP A 49 15.98 -6.07 5.40
N GLY A 50 15.30 -6.88 4.59
CA GLY A 50 14.44 -7.94 5.06
C GLY A 50 13.29 -8.24 4.11
N ARG A 51 12.42 -9.14 4.56
CA ARG A 51 11.22 -9.54 3.83
C ARG A 51 9.98 -9.33 4.67
N LEU A 52 8.90 -8.92 4.01
CA LEU A 52 7.59 -8.88 4.63
C LEU A 52 7.06 -10.31 4.80
N ARG A 53 6.50 -10.62 5.97
CA ARG A 53 5.82 -11.90 6.21
C ARG A 53 4.32 -11.67 6.32
N SER A 54 3.54 -12.70 5.99
CA SER A 54 2.09 -12.64 6.15
C SER A 54 1.71 -12.48 7.62
N GLY A 55 0.61 -11.77 7.88
CA GLY A 55 0.13 -11.54 9.24
C GLY A 55 -0.88 -10.40 9.31
N THR A 56 -1.06 -9.85 10.50
CA THR A 56 -1.98 -8.74 10.75
C THR A 56 -1.25 -7.40 10.68
N PHE A 57 -1.75 -6.51 9.83
CA PHE A 57 -1.26 -5.16 9.61
C PHE A 57 -2.31 -4.17 10.10
N GLU A 58 -2.05 -3.53 11.24
CA GLU A 58 -2.91 -2.48 11.77
C GLU A 58 -2.52 -1.16 11.13
N VAL A 59 -3.47 -0.48 10.50
CA VAL A 59 -3.23 0.78 9.79
C VAL A 59 -4.34 1.75 10.14
N ARG A 60 -3.99 3.02 10.31
CA ARG A 60 -4.96 4.10 10.49
C ARG A 60 -5.77 4.32 9.20
N GLY A 61 -7.06 4.63 9.33
CA GLY A 61 -7.96 4.96 8.22
C GLY A 61 -8.00 6.45 7.85
N ASP A 62 -7.54 7.31 8.75
CA ASP A 62 -7.50 8.78 8.64
C ASP A 62 -6.15 9.30 8.14
N ILE A 63 -5.42 8.44 7.43
CA ILE A 63 -4.17 8.77 6.75
C ILE A 63 -4.32 8.46 5.25
N SER A 64 -3.28 8.78 4.48
CA SER A 64 -3.27 8.54 3.03
C SER A 64 -3.60 7.07 2.68
N SER A 65 -4.54 6.84 1.75
CA SER A 65 -4.83 5.50 1.21
C SER A 65 -3.62 4.77 0.64
N GLN A 66 -2.57 5.49 0.23
CA GLN A 66 -1.37 4.94 -0.39
C GLN A 66 -0.70 3.87 0.47
N PHE A 67 -0.80 3.97 1.80
CA PHE A 67 -0.29 2.93 2.71
C PHE A 67 -1.05 1.61 2.55
N ILE A 68 -2.39 1.68 2.62
CA ILE A 68 -3.27 0.52 2.45
C ILE A 68 -3.13 -0.04 1.03
N THR A 69 -3.20 0.81 0.01
CA THR A 69 -3.01 0.42 -1.40
C THR A 69 -1.67 -0.28 -1.61
N GLY A 70 -0.57 0.24 -1.06
CA GLY A 70 0.75 -0.38 -1.15
C GLY A 70 0.79 -1.78 -0.52
N LEU A 71 0.12 -1.97 0.62
CA LEU A 71 -0.05 -3.29 1.22
C LEU A 71 -0.91 -4.20 0.34
N LEU A 72 -2.04 -3.74 -0.18
CA LEU A 72 -2.93 -4.54 -1.03
C LEU A 72 -2.22 -5.07 -2.30
N TYR A 73 -1.25 -4.34 -2.85
CA TYR A 73 -0.41 -4.85 -3.94
C TYR A 73 0.61 -5.91 -3.51
N THR A 74 1.08 -5.85 -2.26
CA THR A 74 2.18 -6.66 -1.75
C THR A 74 1.70 -7.95 -1.11
N LEU A 75 0.69 -7.88 -0.25
CA LEU A 75 0.21 -9.00 0.57
C LEU A 75 -0.24 -10.24 -0.24
N PRO A 76 -0.86 -10.13 -1.43
CA PRO A 76 -1.24 -11.31 -2.22
C PRO A 76 -0.05 -12.20 -2.60
N LYS A 77 1.16 -11.64 -2.66
CA LYS A 77 2.39 -12.36 -3.00
C LYS A 77 3.05 -13.08 -1.83
N LEU A 78 2.59 -12.86 -0.60
CA LEU A 78 3.18 -13.48 0.59
C LEU A 78 2.75 -14.94 0.74
N GLU A 79 3.53 -15.73 1.48
CA GLU A 79 3.31 -17.18 1.62
C GLU A 79 2.02 -17.55 2.37
N GLY A 80 1.48 -16.64 3.18
CA GLY A 80 0.29 -16.88 4.01
C GLY A 80 -0.77 -15.79 3.87
N GLN A 81 -1.95 -16.07 4.43
CA GLN A 81 -3.01 -15.07 4.53
C GLN A 81 -2.56 -13.88 5.38
N SER A 82 -2.91 -12.69 4.92
CA SER A 82 -2.70 -11.44 5.65
C SER A 82 -4.02 -10.73 5.92
N GLU A 83 -4.06 -9.92 6.98
CA GLU A 83 -5.21 -9.09 7.33
C GLU A 83 -4.75 -7.64 7.48
N ILE A 84 -5.45 -6.71 6.84
CA ILE A 84 -5.31 -5.28 7.12
C ILE A 84 -6.46 -4.86 8.03
N VAL A 85 -6.15 -4.43 9.24
CA VAL A 85 -7.13 -3.96 10.23
C VAL A 85 -7.08 -2.44 10.27
N ILE A 86 -8.21 -1.79 9.96
CA ILE A 86 -8.31 -0.33 9.95
C ILE A 86 -8.74 0.14 11.34
N THR A 87 -7.89 0.94 11.99
CA THR A 87 -8.03 1.28 13.42
C THR A 87 -8.81 2.59 13.69
N THR A 88 -9.01 3.42 12.66
CA THR A 88 -9.75 4.69 12.74
C THR A 88 -10.76 4.80 11.59
N ASN A 89 -11.55 5.87 11.56
CA ASN A 89 -12.49 6.09 10.46
C ASN A 89 -11.74 6.21 9.13
N LEU A 90 -12.24 5.53 8.10
CA LEU A 90 -11.62 5.52 6.78
C LEU A 90 -12.05 6.73 5.95
N GLU A 91 -11.11 7.62 5.63
CA GLU A 91 -11.37 8.80 4.78
C GLU A 91 -11.28 8.48 3.28
N SER A 92 -10.48 7.47 2.92
CA SER A 92 -10.07 7.24 1.52
C SER A 92 -10.76 6.06 0.84
N LYS A 93 -12.05 5.82 1.15
CA LYS A 93 -12.81 4.66 0.66
C LYS A 93 -12.78 4.51 -0.88
N GLY A 94 -13.03 5.58 -1.63
CA GLY A 94 -13.07 5.53 -3.10
C GLY A 94 -11.74 5.10 -3.73
N TYR A 95 -10.60 5.49 -3.15
CA TYR A 95 -9.28 5.06 -3.63
C TYR A 95 -8.99 3.59 -3.33
N ILE A 96 -9.49 3.08 -2.19
CA ILE A 96 -9.41 1.65 -1.86
C ILE A 96 -10.29 0.86 -2.83
N ASP A 97 -11.51 1.33 -3.11
CA ASP A 97 -12.42 0.68 -4.07
C ASP A 97 -11.79 0.57 -5.46
N LEU A 98 -11.18 1.66 -5.94
CA LEU A 98 -10.42 1.64 -7.20
C LEU A 98 -9.29 0.61 -7.16
N THR A 99 -8.54 0.54 -6.07
CA THR A 99 -7.45 -0.43 -5.90
C THR A 99 -8.00 -1.87 -5.94
N LEU A 100 -9.08 -2.15 -5.24
CA LEU A 100 -9.69 -3.48 -5.20
C LEU A 100 -10.23 -3.91 -6.57
N ASP A 101 -10.83 -2.98 -7.33
CA ASP A 101 -11.30 -3.26 -8.70
C ASP A 101 -10.13 -3.61 -9.64
N ILE A 102 -9.05 -2.83 -9.60
CA ILE A 102 -7.85 -3.10 -10.40
C ILE A 102 -7.26 -4.46 -9.99
N LEU A 103 -7.04 -4.71 -8.71
CA LEU A 103 -6.48 -5.98 -8.24
C LEU A 103 -7.33 -7.18 -8.70
N LYS A 104 -8.66 -7.05 -8.64
CA LYS A 104 -9.59 -8.07 -9.12
C LYS A 104 -9.44 -8.35 -10.63
N ARG A 105 -9.25 -7.31 -11.46
CA ARG A 105 -9.01 -7.47 -12.91
C ARG A 105 -7.71 -8.21 -13.22
N PHE A 106 -6.70 -8.04 -12.36
CA PHE A 106 -5.42 -8.75 -12.45
C PHE A 106 -5.45 -10.12 -11.72
N GLY A 107 -6.63 -10.69 -11.46
CA GLY A 107 -6.79 -12.03 -10.91
C GLY A 107 -6.65 -12.16 -9.39
N ILE A 108 -6.45 -11.06 -8.66
CA ILE A 108 -6.26 -11.07 -7.22
C ILE A 108 -7.60 -11.10 -6.48
N LYS A 109 -7.72 -12.03 -5.54
CA LYS A 109 -8.89 -12.19 -4.66
C LYS A 109 -8.62 -11.53 -3.32
N ILE A 110 -9.49 -10.62 -2.92
CA ILE A 110 -9.46 -9.92 -1.63
C ILE A 110 -10.87 -9.88 -1.06
N ILE A 111 -11.00 -10.10 0.24
CA ILE A 111 -12.28 -10.02 0.95
C ILE A 111 -12.28 -8.73 1.78
N ASN A 112 -13.23 -7.85 1.52
CA ASN A 112 -13.38 -6.60 2.25
C ASN A 112 -14.56 -6.70 3.23
N GLU A 113 -14.28 -6.66 4.54
CA GLU A 113 -15.27 -6.68 5.61
C GLU A 113 -15.59 -5.26 6.07
N ASN A 114 -16.44 -4.57 5.30
CA ASN A 114 -16.89 -3.21 5.59
C ASN A 114 -15.75 -2.21 5.85
N TYR A 115 -14.59 -2.41 5.20
CA TYR A 115 -13.39 -1.61 5.36
C TYR A 115 -12.84 -1.55 6.79
N LYS A 116 -13.37 -2.35 7.73
CA LYS A 116 -12.77 -2.49 9.06
C LYS A 116 -11.66 -3.52 9.04
N LYS A 117 -11.84 -4.55 8.22
CA LYS A 117 -10.86 -5.59 7.98
C LYS A 117 -10.83 -5.93 6.49
N ILE A 118 -9.63 -6.05 5.93
CA ILE A 118 -9.41 -6.54 4.57
C ILE A 118 -8.56 -7.80 4.66
N ILE A 119 -9.12 -8.92 4.21
CA ILE A 119 -8.47 -10.23 4.24
C ILE A 119 -7.88 -10.50 2.86
N VAL A 120 -6.59 -10.79 2.83
CA VAL A 120 -5.82 -11.02 1.62
C VAL A 120 -5.20 -12.42 1.68
N PRO A 121 -5.76 -13.41 0.95
CA PRO A 121 -5.11 -14.71 0.78
C PRO A 121 -3.69 -14.56 0.20
N GLY A 122 -2.75 -15.36 0.68
CA GLY A 122 -1.39 -15.41 0.15
C GLY A 122 -1.26 -16.30 -1.10
N ASN A 123 -0.03 -16.44 -1.60
CA ASN A 123 0.37 -17.27 -2.75
C ASN A 123 -0.43 -17.00 -4.04
N GLN A 124 -0.89 -15.76 -4.22
CA GLN A 124 -1.61 -15.37 -5.42
C GLN A 124 -0.64 -14.93 -6.52
N CYS A 125 -1.06 -15.11 -7.77
CA CYS A 125 -0.34 -14.65 -8.94
C CYS A 125 -1.15 -13.54 -9.62
N TYR A 126 -0.44 -12.53 -10.12
CA TYR A 126 -1.06 -11.50 -10.95
C TYR A 126 -1.14 -12.03 -12.36
N GLU A 127 -2.31 -11.89 -12.97
CA GLU A 127 -2.55 -12.24 -14.36
C GLU A 127 -2.40 -11.00 -15.23
N ALA A 128 -1.72 -11.14 -16.38
CA ALA A 128 -1.61 -10.05 -17.33
C ALA A 128 -3.00 -9.68 -17.84
N TYR A 129 -3.30 -8.38 -17.88
CA TYR A 129 -4.60 -7.87 -18.28
C TYR A 129 -4.45 -6.59 -19.09
N ASP A 130 -5.10 -6.52 -20.25
CA ASP A 130 -5.14 -5.31 -21.07
C ASP A 130 -6.16 -4.32 -20.46
N TYR A 131 -5.63 -3.27 -19.84
CA TYR A 131 -6.43 -2.24 -19.19
C TYR A 131 -6.29 -0.89 -19.89
N ARG A 132 -7.42 -0.28 -20.25
CA ARG A 132 -7.44 1.11 -20.72
C ARG A 132 -7.52 2.03 -19.50
N VAL A 133 -6.48 2.81 -19.28
CA VAL A 133 -6.46 3.84 -18.24
C VAL A 133 -7.52 4.91 -18.54
N GLU A 134 -8.37 5.18 -17.55
CA GLU A 134 -9.43 6.19 -17.65
C GLU A 134 -8.84 7.61 -17.64
N GLY A 135 -9.62 8.60 -18.08
CA GLY A 135 -9.22 10.00 -17.98
C GLY A 135 -9.10 10.45 -16.53
N ASP A 136 -8.21 11.40 -16.26
CA ASP A 136 -8.06 11.99 -14.93
C ASP A 136 -9.20 12.97 -14.64
N PHE A 137 -10.30 12.44 -14.09
CA PHE A 137 -11.47 13.24 -13.72
C PHE A 137 -11.16 14.30 -12.65
N SER A 138 -10.15 14.08 -11.81
CA SER A 138 -9.74 15.08 -10.80
C SER A 138 -9.15 16.32 -11.47
N GLN A 139 -8.36 16.13 -12.53
CA GLN A 139 -7.79 17.24 -13.31
C GLN A 139 -8.79 17.84 -14.31
N ILE A 140 -9.68 17.03 -14.88
CA ILE A 140 -10.74 17.51 -15.79
C ILE A 140 -11.74 18.42 -15.05
N ALA A 141 -11.97 18.21 -13.76
CA ALA A 141 -12.89 19.03 -12.97
C ALA A 141 -12.61 20.55 -13.07
N PHE A 142 -11.33 20.96 -13.11
CA PHE A 142 -10.97 22.37 -13.26
C PHE A 142 -11.45 22.96 -14.59
N TRP A 143 -11.36 22.19 -15.67
CA TRP A 143 -11.80 22.59 -17.00
C TRP A 143 -13.33 22.60 -17.11
N LEU A 144 -14.00 21.59 -16.56
CA LEU A 144 -15.46 21.53 -16.55
C LEU A 144 -16.09 22.71 -15.78
N VAL A 145 -15.44 23.17 -14.71
CA VAL A 145 -15.90 24.34 -13.96
C VAL A 145 -15.55 25.65 -14.68
N ALA A 146 -14.49 25.67 -15.49
CA ALA A 146 -14.11 26.85 -16.27
C ALA A 146 -15.05 27.14 -17.46
N GLY A 147 -15.68 26.10 -18.03
CA GLY A 147 -16.65 26.20 -19.14
C GLY A 147 -16.08 25.81 -20.49
#